data_AF-A0A0S7WQ01-F1
#
_entry.id   AF-A0A0S7WQ01-F1
#
_cell.length_a   1.000
_cell.length_b   1.000
_cell.length_c   1.000
_cell.angle_alpha   90.00
_cell.angle_beta   90.00
_cell.angle_gamma   90.00
#
_symmetry.space_group_name_H-M   'P 1'
#
loop_
_entity.id
_entity.type
_entity.pdbx_description
1 polymer ?
#
loop_
_entity_poly.entity_id
_entity_poly.type
_entity_poly.pdbx_seq_one_letter_code
_entity_poly.pdbx_strand_id
1 'polypeptide(L)' 'MTIRQIRKRAKKLGLKLKSKSKVELIRAIQEAEGNPACFRTGRTVCDQTDCCWLEDCIPEQFARVHQLTGVGARTGKWRR' A
#
# COMPACT_ATOMS: atom_id res chain seq x y z
N MET A 1 -5.03 -0.10 1.36
CA MET A 1 -5.08 -1.30 2.25
C MET A 1 -4.72 -0.98 3.72
N THR A 2 -5.48 -1.47 4.72
CA THR A 2 -5.16 -1.25 6.15
C THR A 2 -4.05 -2.18 6.68
N ILE A 3 -3.31 -1.76 7.73
CA ILE A 3 -2.26 -2.59 8.36
C ILE A 3 -2.80 -3.89 8.95
N ARG A 4 -4.05 -3.91 9.41
CA ARG A 4 -4.71 -5.12 9.92
C ARG A 4 -4.90 -6.17 8.82
N GLN A 5 -5.35 -5.74 7.64
CA GLN A 5 -5.51 -6.62 6.47
C GLN A 5 -4.16 -7.16 5.99
N ILE A 6 -3.12 -6.32 5.98
CA ILE A 6 -1.75 -6.71 5.62
C ILE A 6 -1.25 -7.82 6.54
N ARG A 7 -1.37 -7.64 7.86
CA ARG A 7 -0.96 -8.66 8.84
C ARG A 7 -1.75 -9.97 8.67
N LYS A 8 -3.04 -9.89 8.32
CA LYS A 8 -3.87 -11.08 8.03
C LYS A 8 -3.36 -11.83 6.80
N ARG A 9 -3.02 -11.13 5.71
CA ARG A 9 -2.43 -11.73 4.50
C ARG A 9 -1.09 -12.38 4.80
N ALA A 10 -0.18 -11.64 5.43
CA ALA A 10 1.14 -12.17 5.80
C ALA A 10 1.05 -13.41 6.72
N LYS A 11 0.09 -13.44 7.66
CA LYS A 11 -0.16 -14.64 8.48
C LYS A 11 -0.60 -15.85 7.65
N LYS A 12 -1.46 -15.65 6.64
CA LYS A 12 -1.90 -16.74 5.74
C LYS A 12 -0.73 -17.33 4.94
N LEU A 13 0.26 -16.51 4.63
CA LEU A 13 1.48 -16.90 3.92
C LEU A 13 2.58 -17.44 4.86
N GLY A 14 2.29 -17.62 6.17
CA GLY A 14 3.27 -18.14 7.13
C GLY A 14 4.40 -17.16 7.50
N LEU A 15 4.28 -15.88 7.17
CA LEU A 15 5.32 -14.88 7.41
C LEU A 15 5.38 -14.44 8.88
N LYS A 16 6.61 -14.31 9.40
CA LYS A 16 6.85 -13.77 10.75
C LYS A 16 6.56 -12.26 10.78
N LEU A 17 5.62 -11.86 11.65
CA LEU A 17 5.10 -10.50 11.76
C LEU A 17 5.76 -9.62 12.83
N LYS A 18 6.64 -10.20 13.67
CA LYS A 18 7.25 -9.46 14.79
C LYS A 18 8.20 -8.38 14.24
N SER A 19 8.02 -7.15 14.71
CA SER A 19 8.89 -6.00 14.46
C SER A 19 9.04 -5.54 13.00
N LYS A 20 8.17 -5.95 12.08
CA LYS A 20 8.19 -5.48 10.68
C LYS A 20 7.32 -4.23 10.49
N SER A 21 7.87 -3.23 9.81
CA SER A 21 7.14 -2.07 9.31
C SER A 21 6.10 -2.46 8.25
N LYS A 22 5.17 -1.54 7.93
CA LYS A 22 4.21 -1.74 6.83
C LYS A 22 4.91 -2.06 5.51
N VAL A 23 6.02 -1.38 5.22
CA VAL A 23 6.80 -1.56 3.99
C VAL A 23 7.39 -2.96 3.94
N GLU A 24 8.07 -3.39 5.00
CA GLU A 24 8.69 -4.72 5.06
C GLU A 24 7.66 -5.85 5.02
N LEU A 25 6.49 -5.66 5.62
CA LEU A 25 5.39 -6.63 5.54
C LEU A 25 4.87 -6.77 4.11
N ILE A 26 4.63 -5.66 3.42
CA ILE A 26 4.12 -5.71 2.03
C ILE A 26 5.15 -6.36 1.12
N ARG A 27 6.44 -5.97 1.23
CA ARG A 27 7.51 -6.58 0.43
C ARG A 27 7.64 -8.08 0.67
N ALA A 28 7.59 -8.51 1.92
CA ALA A 28 7.62 -9.94 2.25
C ALA A 28 6.39 -10.69 1.71
N ILE A 29 5.21 -10.06 1.68
CA ILE A 29 4.02 -10.64 1.04
C ILE A 29 4.25 -10.76 -0.47
N GLN A 30 4.78 -9.73 -1.14
CA GLN A 30 5.06 -9.77 -2.58
C GLN A 30 6.00 -10.93 -2.91
N GLU A 31 7.10 -11.08 -2.17
CA GLU A 31 8.05 -12.20 -2.35
C GLU A 31 7.39 -13.56 -2.13
N ALA A 32 6.59 -13.70 -1.07
CA ALA A 32 5.86 -14.94 -0.78
C ALA A 32 4.77 -15.27 -1.81
N GLU A 33 4.24 -14.27 -2.52
CA GLU A 33 3.32 -14.43 -3.64
C GLU A 33 4.06 -14.69 -4.98
N GLY A 34 5.39 -14.71 -4.99
CA GLY A 34 6.20 -14.86 -6.21
C GLY A 34 6.34 -13.57 -7.04
N ASN A 35 5.93 -12.44 -6.47
CA ASN A 35 6.00 -11.12 -7.09
C ASN A 35 7.28 -10.38 -6.68
N PRO A 36 7.76 -9.43 -7.51
CA PRO A 36 8.86 -8.56 -7.10
C PRO A 36 8.47 -7.69 -5.90
N ALA A 37 9.38 -7.55 -4.93
CA ALA A 37 9.27 -6.70 -3.74
C ALA A 37 9.32 -5.19 -4.05
N CYS A 38 8.53 -4.72 -5.01
CA CYS A 38 8.63 -3.38 -5.59
C CYS A 38 8.01 -2.28 -4.72
N PHE A 39 7.28 -2.61 -3.65
CA PHE A 39 6.54 -1.63 -2.85
C PHE A 39 7.45 -0.52 -2.30
N ARG A 40 7.14 0.74 -2.65
CA ARG A 40 7.88 1.95 -2.25
C ARG A 40 9.40 1.86 -2.44
N THR A 41 9.84 1.25 -3.54
CA THR A 41 11.27 1.16 -3.92
C THR A 41 11.77 2.39 -4.65
N GLY A 42 10.94 3.43 -4.83
CA GLY A 42 11.30 4.62 -5.61
C GLY A 42 11.03 4.48 -7.12
N ARG A 43 10.39 3.40 -7.56
CA ARG A 43 9.86 3.32 -8.93
C ARG A 43 8.80 4.38 -9.14
N THR A 44 9.05 5.28 -10.09
CA THR A 44 8.15 6.37 -10.49
C THR A 44 7.08 5.91 -11.48
N VAL A 45 7.29 4.77 -12.14
CA VAL A 45 6.38 4.19 -13.12
C VAL A 45 6.10 2.74 -12.74
N CYS A 46 4.81 2.41 -12.64
CA CYS A 46 4.28 1.08 -12.44
C CYS A 46 3.11 0.93 -13.43
N ASP A 47 3.22 -0.04 -14.33
CA ASP A 47 2.22 -0.38 -15.35
C ASP A 47 1.14 -1.34 -14.84
N GLN A 48 1.36 -1.94 -13.67
CA GLN A 48 0.41 -2.85 -13.03
C GLN A 48 -0.75 -2.11 -12.38
N THR A 49 -1.86 -1.99 -13.11
CA THR A 49 -3.09 -1.33 -12.65
C THR A 49 -3.89 -2.16 -11.64
N ASP A 50 -3.77 -3.49 -11.69
CA ASP A 50 -4.46 -4.42 -10.75
C ASP A 50 -3.62 -4.72 -9.49
N CYS A 51 -2.62 -3.87 -9.21
CA CYS A 51 -1.82 -4.01 -8.01
C CYS A 51 -2.63 -3.55 -6.78
N CYS A 52 -2.99 -4.49 -5.90
CA CYS A 52 -3.71 -4.20 -4.65
C CYS A 52 -2.96 -3.28 -3.66
N TRP A 53 -1.70 -2.93 -3.95
CA TRP A 53 -0.85 -2.02 -3.18
C TRP A 53 -0.74 -0.63 -3.80
N LEU A 54 -1.26 -0.40 -5.02
CA LEU A 54 -1.05 0.80 -5.82
C LEU A 54 -1.46 2.08 -5.06
N GLU A 55 -2.60 2.07 -4.39
CA GLU A 55 -3.10 3.17 -3.53
C GLU A 55 -2.10 3.62 -2.46
N ASP A 56 -1.44 2.65 -1.82
CA ASP A 56 -0.48 2.91 -0.75
C ASP A 56 0.94 3.16 -1.29
N CYS A 57 1.21 2.72 -2.53
CA CYS A 57 2.50 2.76 -3.19
C CYS A 57 2.73 4.07 -3.93
N ILE A 58 1.72 4.60 -4.63
CA ILE A 58 1.78 5.84 -5.41
C ILE A 58 0.59 6.74 -5.01
N PRO A 59 0.68 7.45 -3.86
CA PRO A 59 -0.44 8.25 -3.34
C PRO A 59 -0.89 9.36 -4.28
N GLU A 60 0.03 9.94 -5.06
CA GLU A 60 -0.24 11.04 -5.98
C GLU A 60 -1.16 10.65 -7.15
N GLN A 61 -1.07 9.39 -7.63
CA GLN A 61 -1.94 8.91 -8.71
C GLN A 61 -3.40 8.79 -8.24
N PHE A 62 -3.63 8.42 -6.97
CA PHE A 62 -4.98 8.30 -6.41
C PHE A 62 -5.59 9.64 -5.98
N ALA A 63 -4.77 10.61 -5.56
CA ALA A 63 -5.26 11.94 -5.18
C ALA A 63 -5.92 12.70 -6.36
N ARG A 64 -5.46 12.47 -7.60
CA ARG A 64 -6.04 13.09 -8.81
C ARG A 64 -7.43 12.53 -9.16
N VAL A 65 -7.65 11.23 -8.99
CA VAL A 65 -8.93 10.58 -9.31
C VAL A 65 -10.04 11.01 -8.33
N HIS A 66 -9.69 11.20 -7.05
CA HIS A 66 -10.66 11.65 -6.03
C HIS A 66 -11.08 13.12 -6.16
N GLN A 67 -10.26 13.99 -6.76
CA GLN A 67 -10.63 15.40 -7.01
C GLN A 67 -11.68 15.54 -8.12
N LEU A 68 -11.74 14.60 -9.07
CA LEU A 68 -12.68 14.64 -10.19
C LEU A 68 -14.06 14.03 -9.88
N THR A 69 -14.19 13.22 -8.82
CA THR A 69 -15.42 12.48 -8.50
C THR A 69 -16.22 13.03 -7.31
N GLY A 70 -15.76 14.12 -6.67
CA GLY A 70 -16.53 14.82 -5.64
C GLY A 70 -16.80 14.06 -4.34
N VAL A 71 -16.15 12.91 -4.09
CA VAL A 71 -16.24 12.21 -2.80
C VAL A 71 -15.21 12.81 -1.84
N GLY A 72 -15.70 13.74 -1.02
CA GLY A 72 -14.94 14.70 -0.21
C GLY A 72 -13.82 14.11 0.66
N ALA A 73 -12.67 14.77 0.57
CA ALA A 73 -11.60 14.70 1.55
C ALA A 73 -12.11 15.20 2.91
N ARG A 74 -12.25 14.31 3.89
CA ARG A 74 -12.19 14.72 5.30
C ARG A 74 -10.74 14.99 5.66
N THR A 75 -10.24 16.14 5.23
CA THR A 75 -9.02 16.73 5.77
C THR A 75 -9.37 18.07 6.39
N GLY A 76 -9.54 18.04 7.70
CA GLY A 76 -9.52 19.21 8.58
C GLY A 76 -9.40 18.65 10.00
N LYS A 77 -8.42 19.01 10.82
CA LYS A 77 -7.82 20.33 10.93
C LYS A 77 -6.41 20.21 11.51
N TRP A 78 -5.57 21.10 11.02
CA TRP A 78 -4.20 21.37 11.40
C TRP A 78 -4.10 21.88 12.85
N ARG A 79 -2.89 21.72 13.41
CA ARG A 79 -2.41 22.16 14.73
C ARG A 79 -2.99 23.51 15.20
N ARG A 80 -3.24 23.61 16.51
CA ARG A 80 -2.79 24.73 17.35
C ARG A 80 -1.97 24.14 18.48
#